data_AF-A0A1I0FDV8-F1
#
_entry.id   AF-A0A1I0FDV8-F1
#
_cell.length_a   1.000
_cell.length_b   1.000
_cell.length_c   1.000
_cell.angle_alpha   90.00
_cell.angle_beta   90.00
_cell.angle_gamma   90.00
#
_symmetry.space_group_name_H-M   'P 1'
#
loop_
_entity.id
_entity.type
_entity.pdbx_description
1 polymer ?
#
loop_
_entity_poly.entity_id
_entity_poly.type
_entity_poly.pdbx_seq_one_letter_code
_entity_poly.pdbx_strand_id
1 'polypeptide(L)'
;MKRFIPILLAVLTACASPSATSREKGGLVPLRLDATDLSRAYTPRRFALLVGVSSFDDPQWRGLRYSAKDATDLAAVLGDPARGHFDQVRVLTRPEETTREAILAALRKLKREATRPDDVVLVYLSAHGTLARDGRGELSRYLVTRDASYRAIPQTALAMDALKAEFEQLPSRRRLLVLATCHSGSGKSLLPQELEVELAGIKSGFYARPMEESSRASMVFAASDWGETAREDESLRNDIYTHFLIEGLGGAADRNADGAVTATEAHDYSRRRTFAFTEGRQRPSAEILEVGADPILLSGHLRRTGQPELFSYHPRLDGFTLKVDGEPRLELPGGAAVGPGRRTVELTKGGAVLVRRELDVAPGERLPLERLLSDALPRRSLSLVGGVFSFVDGARRRTVLPPAPQAGVVLRLEDAPLQNLGLLADLSLGRGRRALQVAQGSEVPFGYTTLTVGAAVPYLWRWERLTLFAGPRVAALYLRRSFDVEAFSGAQRYFTVSPGVVGGVVWRLGERLELTSQAQLMLTYVVVDGQGQAVGFTGGHAGVGYRF
;
A
#
# COMPACT_ATOMS: atom_id res chain seq x y z
N MET A 1 53.59 -9.73 19.62
CA MET A 1 52.41 -9.93 18.75
C MET A 1 52.78 -10.23 17.28
N LYS A 2 53.72 -11.15 17.02
CA LYS A 2 54.11 -11.59 15.66
C LYS A 2 54.14 -13.12 15.47
N ARG A 3 53.54 -13.88 16.40
CA ARG A 3 53.49 -15.36 16.35
C ARG A 3 52.08 -15.96 16.29
N PHE A 4 51.01 -15.15 16.30
CA PHE A 4 49.62 -15.63 16.24
C PHE A 4 48.97 -15.52 14.85
N ILE A 5 49.57 -14.79 13.91
CA ILE A 5 49.04 -14.62 12.54
C ILE A 5 49.23 -15.87 11.67
N PRO A 6 50.34 -16.64 11.72
CA PRO A 6 50.48 -17.81 10.86
C PRO A 6 49.62 -19.01 11.32
N ILE A 7 49.27 -19.08 12.62
CA ILE A 7 48.38 -20.14 13.14
C ILE A 7 46.91 -19.86 12.75
N LEU A 8 46.51 -18.58 12.75
CA LEU A 8 45.16 -18.19 12.30
C LEU A 8 44.98 -18.40 10.78
N LEU A 9 46.03 -18.19 9.97
CA LEU A 9 46.01 -18.43 8.53
C LEU A 9 46.00 -19.94 8.17
N ALA A 10 46.67 -20.77 8.97
CA ALA A 10 46.68 -22.23 8.80
C ALA A 10 45.31 -22.87 9.14
N VAL A 11 44.59 -22.33 10.13
CA VAL A 11 43.23 -22.79 10.47
C VAL A 11 42.20 -22.35 9.42
N LEU A 12 42.39 -21.19 8.78
CA LEU A 12 41.51 -20.71 7.71
C LEU A 12 41.72 -21.42 6.36
N THR A 13 42.93 -21.93 6.09
CA THR A 13 43.21 -22.72 4.86
C THR A 13 42.85 -24.20 4.99
N ALA A 14 42.78 -24.74 6.22
CA ALA A 14 42.27 -26.09 6.48
C ALA A 14 40.75 -26.23 6.26
N CYS A 15 40.00 -25.12 6.20
CA CYS A 15 38.55 -25.12 5.92
C CYS A 15 38.22 -24.97 4.42
N ALA A 16 39.21 -24.79 3.55
CA ALA A 16 39.04 -24.55 2.12
C ALA A 16 39.65 -25.64 1.23
N SER A 17 39.73 -26.87 1.74
CA SER A 17 40.01 -28.05 0.91
C SER A 17 38.68 -28.67 0.48
N PRO A 18 38.45 -28.95 -0.82
CA PRO A 18 37.30 -29.74 -1.22
C PRO A 18 37.50 -31.15 -0.67
N SER A 19 36.72 -31.51 0.34
CA SER A 19 36.68 -32.88 0.86
C SER A 19 36.23 -33.81 -0.25
N ALA A 20 37.15 -34.62 -0.76
CA ALA A 20 36.87 -35.74 -1.66
C ALA A 20 36.24 -36.91 -0.87
N THR A 21 35.05 -36.70 -0.32
CA THR A 21 34.20 -37.77 0.21
C THR A 21 32.73 -37.38 0.07
N SER A 22 32.03 -38.11 -0.80
CA SER A 22 30.62 -37.94 -1.18
C SER A 22 29.64 -38.42 -0.09
N ARG A 23 29.73 -37.87 1.12
CA ARG A 23 28.68 -38.08 2.14
C ARG A 23 28.45 -36.78 2.91
N GLU A 24 27.46 -36.03 2.44
CA GLU A 24 26.87 -34.93 3.20
C GLU A 24 26.38 -35.46 4.56
N LYS A 25 26.71 -34.72 5.63
CA LYS A 25 26.21 -34.98 6.97
C LYS A 25 24.75 -34.53 7.06
N GLY A 26 23.89 -35.46 7.47
CA GLY A 26 22.44 -35.28 7.55
C GLY A 26 21.80 -35.86 6.30
N GLY A 27 21.12 -37.02 6.44
CA GLY A 27 20.48 -37.75 5.34
C GLY A 27 19.29 -37.01 4.72
N LEU A 28 19.49 -35.77 4.28
CA LEU A 28 18.58 -35.04 3.43
C LEU A 28 18.78 -35.58 2.02
N VAL A 29 17.93 -36.51 1.64
CA VAL A 29 17.79 -36.92 0.25
C VAL A 29 17.21 -35.70 -0.49
N PRO A 30 17.89 -35.13 -1.51
CA PRO A 30 17.31 -34.06 -2.30
C PRO A 30 16.07 -34.61 -3.02
N LEU A 31 14.89 -34.17 -2.58
CA LEU A 31 13.63 -34.49 -3.25
C LEU A 31 13.63 -33.74 -4.59
N ARG A 32 13.82 -34.46 -5.69
CA ARG A 32 13.55 -33.91 -7.02
C ARG A 32 12.03 -33.81 -7.18
N LEU A 33 11.51 -32.62 -6.87
CA LEU A 33 10.16 -32.26 -7.24
C LEU A 33 10.19 -31.74 -8.66
N ASP A 34 9.47 -32.39 -9.55
CA ASP A 34 9.27 -31.94 -10.92
C ASP A 34 8.55 -30.58 -10.89
N ALA A 35 9.11 -29.58 -11.58
CA ALA A 35 8.56 -28.21 -11.58
C ALA A 35 7.15 -28.14 -12.19
N THR A 36 6.83 -29.03 -13.13
CA THR A 36 5.49 -29.20 -13.71
C THR A 36 4.53 -29.84 -12.73
N ASP A 37 4.97 -30.82 -11.93
CA ASP A 37 4.15 -31.42 -10.86
C ASP A 37 3.90 -30.44 -9.71
N LEU A 38 4.91 -29.64 -9.33
CA LEU A 38 4.77 -28.50 -8.41
C LEU A 38 3.80 -27.45 -9.00
N SER A 39 3.97 -27.05 -10.26
CA SER A 39 3.10 -26.05 -10.89
C SER A 39 1.64 -26.51 -10.97
N ARG A 40 1.40 -27.78 -11.31
CA ARG A 40 0.04 -28.39 -11.28
C ARG A 40 -0.51 -28.47 -9.86
N ALA A 41 0.30 -28.93 -8.90
CA ALA A 41 -0.12 -29.04 -7.51
C ALA A 41 -0.46 -27.67 -6.89
N TYR A 42 0.21 -26.60 -7.31
CA TYR A 42 0.06 -25.23 -6.81
C TYR A 42 -0.66 -24.29 -7.78
N THR A 43 -1.38 -24.81 -8.79
CA THR A 43 -2.21 -23.96 -9.67
C THR A 43 -3.29 -23.27 -8.82
N PRO A 44 -3.43 -21.93 -8.89
CA PRO A 44 -4.46 -21.21 -8.14
C PRO A 44 -5.85 -21.66 -8.61
N ARG A 45 -6.75 -21.89 -7.65
CA ARG A 45 -8.13 -22.30 -7.94
C ARG A 45 -9.08 -21.12 -7.88
N ARG A 46 -10.20 -21.24 -8.58
CA ARG A 46 -11.24 -20.22 -8.71
C ARG A 46 -12.54 -20.71 -8.07
N PHE A 47 -13.00 -20.01 -7.05
CA PHE A 47 -14.18 -20.36 -6.27
C PHE A 47 -15.21 -19.24 -6.35
N ALA A 48 -16.48 -19.61 -6.55
CA ALA A 48 -17.61 -18.69 -6.50
C ALA A 48 -18.69 -19.21 -5.55
N LEU A 49 -19.18 -18.35 -4.66
CA LEU A 49 -20.37 -18.55 -3.85
C LEU A 49 -21.40 -17.50 -4.22
N LEU A 50 -22.52 -17.93 -4.80
CA LEU A 50 -23.60 -17.05 -5.25
C LEU A 50 -24.85 -17.33 -4.43
N VAL A 51 -25.44 -16.29 -3.87
CA VAL A 51 -26.61 -16.38 -3.01
C VAL A 51 -27.70 -15.48 -3.56
N GLY A 52 -28.89 -16.03 -3.76
CA GLY A 52 -30.07 -15.30 -4.22
C GLY A 52 -31.26 -15.54 -3.30
N VAL A 53 -31.65 -14.54 -2.52
CA VAL A 53 -32.74 -14.64 -1.54
C VAL A 53 -34.03 -14.07 -2.15
N SER A 54 -34.93 -14.96 -2.58
CA SER A 54 -36.18 -14.57 -3.26
C SER A 54 -37.41 -14.57 -2.36
N SER A 55 -37.42 -15.36 -1.28
CA SER A 55 -38.58 -15.56 -0.40
C SER A 55 -38.21 -15.37 1.06
N PHE A 56 -39.15 -14.88 1.86
CA PHE A 56 -38.96 -14.52 3.27
C PHE A 56 -40.09 -15.11 4.13
N ASP A 57 -39.75 -15.53 5.35
CA ASP A 57 -40.73 -16.10 6.28
C ASP A 57 -41.59 -15.01 6.94
N ASP A 58 -41.01 -13.82 7.18
CA ASP A 58 -41.74 -12.65 7.68
C ASP A 58 -42.47 -11.94 6.51
N PRO A 59 -43.81 -11.86 6.52
CA PRO A 59 -44.60 -11.35 5.41
C PRO A 59 -44.43 -9.85 5.17
N GLN A 60 -43.78 -9.11 6.08
CA GLN A 60 -43.44 -7.72 5.82
C GLN A 60 -42.42 -7.62 4.67
N TRP A 61 -41.48 -8.56 4.56
CA TRP A 61 -40.54 -8.60 3.45
C TRP A 61 -41.21 -9.15 2.18
N ARG A 62 -41.39 -8.29 1.18
CA ARG A 62 -41.95 -8.72 -0.11
C ARG A 62 -40.97 -9.62 -0.85
N GLY A 63 -41.47 -10.67 -1.51
CA GLY A 63 -40.64 -11.54 -2.35
C GLY A 63 -39.94 -10.79 -3.49
N LEU A 64 -38.74 -11.24 -3.83
CA LEU A 64 -37.93 -10.78 -4.96
C LEU A 64 -38.06 -11.76 -6.13
N ARG A 65 -38.27 -11.24 -7.34
CA ARG A 65 -38.60 -12.06 -8.51
C ARG A 65 -37.36 -12.65 -9.17
N TYR A 66 -36.24 -11.94 -9.14
CA TYR A 66 -35.07 -12.26 -9.94
C TYR A 66 -33.83 -12.61 -9.12
N SER A 67 -33.78 -12.38 -7.81
CA SER A 67 -32.58 -12.68 -7.00
C SER A 67 -32.03 -14.11 -7.17
N ALA A 68 -32.89 -15.12 -7.15
CA ALA A 68 -32.49 -16.50 -7.42
C ALA A 68 -32.02 -16.72 -8.88
N LYS A 69 -32.67 -16.05 -9.83
CA LYS A 69 -32.31 -16.09 -11.25
C LYS A 69 -30.96 -15.40 -11.50
N ASP A 70 -30.71 -14.23 -10.91
CA ASP A 70 -29.46 -13.48 -11.03
C ASP A 70 -28.27 -14.33 -10.57
N ALA A 71 -28.40 -14.99 -9.41
CA ALA A 71 -27.38 -15.91 -8.89
C ALA A 71 -27.15 -17.11 -9.84
N THR A 72 -28.21 -17.63 -10.45
CA THR A 72 -28.13 -18.77 -11.38
C THR A 72 -27.50 -18.39 -12.72
N ASP A 73 -27.90 -17.25 -13.29
CA ASP A 73 -27.37 -16.76 -14.56
C ASP A 73 -25.89 -16.39 -14.44
N LEU A 74 -25.50 -15.72 -13.35
CA LEU A 74 -24.10 -15.40 -13.09
C LEU A 74 -23.27 -16.67 -12.86
N ALA A 75 -23.82 -17.67 -12.17
CA ALA A 75 -23.17 -18.96 -11.99
C ALA A 75 -22.90 -19.67 -13.31
N ALA A 76 -23.83 -19.60 -14.27
CA ALA A 76 -23.64 -20.17 -15.60
C ALA A 76 -22.46 -19.53 -16.34
N VAL A 77 -22.30 -18.21 -16.26
CA VAL A 77 -21.18 -17.51 -16.91
C VAL A 77 -19.85 -17.79 -16.21
N LEU A 78 -19.83 -17.81 -14.87
CA LEU A 78 -18.62 -18.08 -14.11
C LEU A 78 -18.14 -19.54 -14.29
N GLY A 79 -19.07 -20.49 -14.38
CA GLY A 79 -18.76 -21.91 -14.56
C GLY A 79 -18.42 -22.32 -16.00
N ASP A 80 -18.73 -21.49 -17.00
CA ASP A 80 -18.42 -21.78 -18.41
C ASP A 80 -16.88 -21.83 -18.62
N PRO A 81 -16.31 -22.97 -19.07
CA PRO A 81 -14.87 -23.11 -19.32
C PRO A 81 -14.31 -22.15 -20.37
N ALA A 82 -15.14 -21.68 -21.31
CA ALA A 82 -14.74 -20.72 -22.33
C ALA A 82 -14.82 -19.26 -21.84
N ARG A 83 -15.42 -19.03 -20.67
CA ARG A 83 -15.62 -17.71 -20.06
C ARG A 83 -14.96 -17.65 -18.68
N GLY A 84 -15.72 -17.85 -17.60
CA GLY A 84 -15.21 -17.65 -16.24
C GLY A 84 -14.23 -18.72 -15.78
N HIS A 85 -14.39 -19.96 -16.25
CA HIS A 85 -13.56 -21.11 -15.87
C HIS A 85 -13.37 -21.19 -14.33
N PHE A 86 -14.43 -20.99 -13.55
CA PHE A 86 -14.37 -21.18 -12.11
C PHE A 86 -14.40 -22.69 -11.78
N ASP A 87 -13.41 -23.16 -11.03
CA ASP A 87 -13.28 -24.57 -10.65
C ASP A 87 -14.43 -25.06 -9.76
N GLN A 88 -14.98 -24.16 -8.93
CA GLN A 88 -16.10 -24.46 -8.06
C GLN A 88 -17.07 -23.29 -8.02
N VAL A 89 -18.30 -23.52 -8.48
CA VAL A 89 -19.40 -22.56 -8.42
C VAL A 89 -20.50 -23.14 -7.55
N ARG A 90 -20.77 -22.52 -6.40
CA ARG A 90 -21.82 -22.92 -5.45
C ARG A 90 -22.93 -21.88 -5.47
N VAL A 91 -24.16 -22.32 -5.72
CA VAL A 91 -25.34 -21.47 -5.77
C VAL A 91 -26.28 -21.83 -4.62
N LEU A 92 -26.69 -20.82 -3.84
CA LEU A 92 -27.66 -20.94 -2.75
C LEU A 92 -28.89 -20.10 -3.08
N THR A 93 -29.96 -20.76 -3.52
CA THR A 93 -31.23 -20.11 -3.87
C THR A 93 -32.44 -20.78 -3.23
N ARG A 94 -32.26 -21.98 -2.68
CA ARG A 94 -33.36 -22.69 -2.05
C ARG A 94 -33.64 -22.10 -0.67
N PRO A 95 -34.91 -22.09 -0.24
CA PRO A 95 -35.28 -21.46 1.02
C PRO A 95 -34.47 -21.96 2.24
N GLU A 96 -34.10 -23.23 2.32
CA GLU A 96 -33.28 -23.80 3.40
C GLU A 96 -31.80 -23.37 3.36
N GLU A 97 -31.31 -22.89 2.21
CA GLU A 97 -29.93 -22.46 1.98
C GLU A 97 -29.72 -20.95 2.19
N THR A 98 -30.82 -20.19 2.24
CA THR A 98 -30.80 -18.72 2.31
C THR A 98 -31.13 -18.16 3.70
N THR A 99 -31.00 -18.98 4.75
CA THR A 99 -31.06 -18.51 6.15
C THR A 99 -29.74 -17.85 6.55
N ARG A 100 -29.76 -17.02 7.59
CA ARG A 100 -28.55 -16.37 8.12
C ARG A 100 -27.46 -17.39 8.48
N GLU A 101 -27.84 -18.48 9.14
CA GLU A 101 -26.90 -19.53 9.54
C GLU A 101 -26.33 -20.28 8.32
N ALA A 102 -27.17 -20.65 7.35
CA ALA A 102 -26.73 -21.38 6.16
C ALA A 102 -25.74 -20.58 5.31
N ILE A 103 -25.99 -19.28 5.12
CA ILE A 103 -25.10 -18.38 4.38
C ILE A 103 -23.73 -18.25 5.08
N LEU A 104 -23.73 -18.04 6.39
CA LEU A 104 -22.49 -17.98 7.19
C LEU A 104 -21.74 -19.32 7.17
N ALA A 105 -22.46 -20.45 7.27
CA ALA A 105 -21.87 -21.78 7.17
C ALA A 105 -21.22 -22.02 5.79
N ALA A 106 -21.84 -21.54 4.71
CA ALA A 106 -21.30 -21.61 3.36
C ALA A 106 -20.04 -20.75 3.19
N LEU A 107 -19.99 -19.54 3.75
CA LEU A 107 -18.78 -18.70 3.77
C LEU A 107 -17.65 -19.37 4.56
N ARG A 108 -17.95 -19.95 5.72
CA ARG A 108 -16.96 -20.71 6.51
C ARG A 108 -16.48 -21.96 5.78
N LYS A 109 -17.35 -22.60 5.00
CA LYS A 109 -16.96 -23.73 4.14
C LYS A 109 -16.06 -23.26 3.01
N LEU A 110 -16.39 -22.16 2.35
CA LEU A 110 -15.56 -21.53 1.33
C LEU A 110 -14.15 -21.21 1.87
N LYS A 111 -14.06 -20.67 3.08
CA LYS A 111 -12.78 -20.43 3.79
C LYS A 111 -11.93 -21.68 3.98
N ARG A 112 -12.56 -22.85 4.18
CA ARG A 112 -11.86 -24.14 4.30
C ARG A 112 -11.48 -24.75 2.94
N GLU A 113 -12.14 -24.33 1.86
CA GLU A 113 -11.89 -24.81 0.50
C GLU A 113 -10.83 -23.96 -0.22
N ALA A 114 -10.97 -22.62 -0.17
CA ALA A 114 -10.08 -21.63 -0.77
C ALA A 114 -8.95 -21.24 0.20
N THR A 115 -7.99 -22.15 0.35
CA THR A 115 -6.94 -22.05 1.37
C THR A 115 -5.68 -21.31 0.91
N ARG A 116 -5.54 -21.05 -0.39
CA ARG A 116 -4.30 -20.49 -0.95
C ARG A 116 -4.39 -18.98 -1.11
N PRO A 117 -3.29 -18.22 -0.88
CA PRO A 117 -3.28 -16.77 -1.05
C PRO A 117 -3.59 -16.28 -2.47
N ASP A 118 -3.33 -17.12 -3.47
CA ASP A 118 -3.48 -16.83 -4.90
C ASP A 118 -4.76 -17.38 -5.52
N ASP A 119 -5.55 -18.17 -4.78
CA ASP A 119 -6.90 -18.58 -5.19
C ASP A 119 -7.75 -17.35 -5.49
N VAL A 120 -8.62 -17.41 -6.50
CA VAL A 120 -9.61 -16.35 -6.77
C VAL A 120 -10.90 -16.72 -6.09
N VAL A 121 -11.46 -15.81 -5.29
CA VAL A 121 -12.72 -16.05 -4.57
C VAL A 121 -13.72 -14.96 -4.90
N LEU A 122 -14.88 -15.35 -5.44
CA LEU A 122 -16.01 -14.46 -5.69
C LEU A 122 -17.17 -14.83 -4.76
N VAL A 123 -17.70 -13.85 -4.04
CA VAL A 123 -18.96 -13.99 -3.28
C VAL A 123 -19.95 -13.01 -3.86
N TYR A 124 -21.12 -13.51 -4.28
CA TYR A 124 -22.21 -12.70 -4.83
C TYR A 124 -23.46 -12.87 -3.97
N LEU A 125 -24.11 -11.76 -3.61
CA LEU A 125 -25.32 -11.74 -2.80
C LEU A 125 -26.38 -10.85 -3.46
N SER A 126 -27.52 -11.43 -3.83
CA SER A 126 -28.72 -10.72 -4.29
C SER A 126 -29.85 -10.96 -3.28
N ALA A 127 -30.29 -9.89 -2.62
CA ALA A 127 -31.33 -9.93 -1.59
C ALA A 127 -31.85 -8.50 -1.30
N HIS A 128 -32.83 -8.38 -0.41
CA HIS A 128 -33.12 -7.08 0.21
C HIS A 128 -31.97 -6.67 1.13
N GLY A 129 -31.72 -5.38 1.20
CA GLY A 129 -30.98 -4.79 2.32
C GLY A 129 -31.86 -3.81 3.10
N THR A 130 -31.47 -3.56 4.34
CA THR A 130 -32.17 -2.63 5.24
C THR A 130 -31.17 -1.93 6.16
N LEU A 131 -31.64 -0.89 6.86
CA LEU A 131 -30.90 -0.17 7.88
C LEU A 131 -31.61 -0.35 9.22
N ALA A 132 -30.85 -0.64 10.27
CA ALA A 132 -31.35 -0.69 11.63
C ALA A 132 -30.25 -0.23 12.60
N ARG A 133 -30.64 0.26 13.78
CA ARG A 133 -29.68 0.54 14.85
C ARG A 133 -29.24 -0.77 15.50
N ASP A 134 -27.94 -0.94 15.67
CA ASP A 134 -27.37 -2.10 16.34
C ASP A 134 -27.60 -2.04 17.87
N GLY A 135 -27.04 -3.00 18.61
CA GLY A 135 -27.13 -3.03 20.07
C GLY A 135 -26.46 -1.85 20.79
N ARG A 136 -25.69 -1.03 20.09
CA ARG A 136 -25.04 0.19 20.58
C ARG A 136 -25.80 1.46 20.20
N GLY A 137 -26.87 1.33 19.40
CA GLY A 137 -27.64 2.45 18.88
C GLY A 137 -27.09 3.04 17.58
N GLU A 138 -26.05 2.43 16.99
CA GLU A 138 -25.40 2.91 15.76
C GLU A 138 -26.13 2.37 14.52
N LEU A 139 -26.35 3.25 13.54
CA LEU A 139 -27.03 2.90 12.30
C LEU A 139 -26.15 1.97 11.44
N SER A 140 -26.62 0.76 11.21
CA SER A 140 -25.87 -0.30 10.50
C SER A 140 -26.65 -0.86 9.32
N ARG A 141 -25.94 -1.42 8.32
CA ARG A 141 -26.53 -2.10 7.16
C ARG A 141 -26.73 -3.59 7.43
N TYR A 142 -27.85 -4.12 6.96
CA TYR A 142 -28.17 -5.56 7.08
C TYR A 142 -28.62 -6.12 5.73
N LEU A 143 -28.23 -7.36 5.44
CA LEU A 143 -28.84 -8.22 4.43
C LEU A 143 -30.06 -8.87 5.06
N VAL A 144 -31.20 -8.78 4.39
CA VAL A 144 -32.39 -9.54 4.79
C VAL A 144 -32.23 -10.95 4.25
N THR A 145 -32.00 -11.90 5.15
CA THR A 145 -32.03 -13.34 4.87
C THR A 145 -33.47 -13.83 4.95
N ARG A 146 -33.74 -15.06 4.50
CA ARG A 146 -35.10 -15.61 4.51
C ARG A 146 -35.77 -15.53 5.88
N ASP A 147 -35.01 -15.87 6.93
CA ASP A 147 -35.40 -15.99 8.33
C ASP A 147 -35.34 -14.66 9.10
N ALA A 148 -35.03 -13.55 8.43
CA ALA A 148 -34.95 -12.24 9.07
C ALA A 148 -36.35 -11.72 9.45
N SER A 149 -36.54 -11.35 10.72
CA SER A 149 -37.75 -10.70 11.19
C SER A 149 -37.63 -9.17 11.10
N TYR A 150 -38.67 -8.54 10.55
CA TYR A 150 -38.76 -7.09 10.46
C TYR A 150 -38.75 -6.40 11.83
N ARG A 151 -39.27 -7.06 12.88
CA ARG A 151 -39.33 -6.51 14.23
C ARG A 151 -38.04 -6.74 15.04
N ALA A 152 -37.11 -7.54 14.53
CA ALA A 152 -35.89 -7.93 15.23
C ALA A 152 -34.69 -7.97 14.26
N ILE A 153 -34.56 -6.94 13.42
CA ILE A 153 -33.54 -6.87 12.36
C ILE A 153 -32.12 -7.09 12.92
N PRO A 154 -31.65 -6.39 13.97
CA PRO A 154 -30.30 -6.58 14.48
C PRO A 154 -29.99 -7.99 14.98
N GLN A 155 -31.02 -8.73 15.40
CA GLN A 155 -30.89 -10.08 15.97
C GLN A 155 -30.98 -11.18 14.90
N THR A 156 -31.78 -10.95 13.85
CA THR A 156 -32.17 -12.01 12.89
C THR A 156 -31.60 -11.80 11.49
N ALA A 157 -31.37 -10.57 11.06
CA ALA A 157 -30.76 -10.27 9.76
C ALA A 157 -29.23 -10.42 9.81
N LEU A 158 -28.58 -10.50 8.64
CA LEU A 158 -27.13 -10.59 8.55
C LEU A 158 -26.52 -9.19 8.44
N ALA A 159 -25.87 -8.72 9.50
CA ALA A 159 -25.14 -7.46 9.47
C ALA A 159 -24.05 -7.46 8.39
N MET A 160 -23.95 -6.36 7.63
CA MET A 160 -22.93 -6.19 6.58
C MET A 160 -21.52 -6.25 7.14
N ASP A 161 -21.29 -5.68 8.31
CA ASP A 161 -19.96 -5.69 8.93
C ASP A 161 -19.57 -7.12 9.33
N ALA A 162 -20.52 -7.93 9.80
CA ALA A 162 -20.27 -9.33 10.10
C ALA A 162 -19.97 -10.15 8.83
N LEU A 163 -20.71 -9.89 7.74
CA LEU A 163 -20.44 -10.50 6.43
C LEU A 163 -19.06 -10.11 5.89
N LYS A 164 -18.72 -8.81 5.91
CA LYS A 164 -17.43 -8.27 5.48
C LYS A 164 -16.30 -8.87 6.34
N ALA A 165 -16.47 -8.93 7.66
CA ALA A 165 -15.48 -9.53 8.56
C ALA A 165 -15.23 -11.03 8.28
N GLU A 166 -16.28 -11.81 7.98
CA GLU A 166 -16.11 -13.22 7.58
C GLU A 166 -15.42 -13.34 6.21
N PHE A 167 -15.77 -12.46 5.27
CA PHE A 167 -15.14 -12.38 3.94
C PHE A 167 -13.66 -11.98 4.02
N GLU A 168 -13.31 -11.03 4.88
CA GLU A 168 -11.95 -10.57 5.13
C GLU A 168 -11.04 -11.61 5.80
N GLN A 169 -11.62 -12.64 6.40
CA GLN A 169 -10.89 -13.77 6.95
C GLN A 169 -10.56 -14.86 5.92
N LEU A 170 -11.01 -14.74 4.67
CA LEU A 170 -10.62 -15.66 3.60
C LEU A 170 -9.08 -15.58 3.37
N PRO A 171 -8.37 -16.72 3.27
CA PRO A 171 -6.91 -16.72 3.04
C PRO A 171 -6.48 -16.09 1.71
N SER A 172 -7.34 -16.16 0.70
CA SER A 172 -7.12 -15.58 -0.62
C SER A 172 -6.94 -14.06 -0.55
N ARG A 173 -5.94 -13.56 -1.30
CA ARG A 173 -5.71 -12.15 -1.57
C ARG A 173 -6.42 -11.66 -2.83
N ARG A 174 -7.05 -12.56 -3.60
CA ARG A 174 -7.78 -12.23 -4.83
C ARG A 174 -9.26 -12.48 -4.60
N ARG A 175 -9.87 -11.65 -3.77
CA ARG A 175 -11.26 -11.83 -3.34
C ARG A 175 -12.15 -10.66 -3.78
N LEU A 176 -13.31 -11.00 -4.31
CA LEU A 176 -14.34 -10.07 -4.76
C LEU A 176 -15.67 -10.37 -4.07
N LEU A 177 -16.25 -9.37 -3.41
CA LEU A 177 -17.60 -9.38 -2.88
C LEU A 177 -18.49 -8.51 -3.76
N VAL A 178 -19.58 -9.06 -4.29
CA VAL A 178 -20.57 -8.33 -5.08
C VAL A 178 -21.91 -8.34 -4.34
N LEU A 179 -22.40 -7.16 -3.99
CA LEU A 179 -23.63 -6.91 -3.26
C LEU A 179 -24.69 -6.32 -4.22
N ALA A 180 -25.59 -7.17 -4.70
CA ALA A 180 -26.78 -6.79 -5.46
C ALA A 180 -27.95 -6.51 -4.49
N THR A 181 -27.75 -5.58 -3.56
CA THR A 181 -28.68 -5.28 -2.46
C THR A 181 -28.96 -3.79 -2.36
N CYS A 182 -30.20 -3.43 -2.00
CA CYS A 182 -30.60 -2.05 -1.73
C CYS A 182 -30.20 -1.62 -0.32
N HIS A 183 -29.67 -0.41 -0.14
CA HIS A 183 -29.36 0.14 1.19
C HIS A 183 -29.99 1.52 1.45
N SER A 184 -30.87 1.99 0.56
CA SER A 184 -31.46 3.32 0.66
C SER A 184 -32.54 3.48 1.71
N GLY A 185 -33.11 2.37 2.19
CA GLY A 185 -34.33 2.43 2.97
C GLY A 185 -35.54 3.02 2.19
N SER A 186 -35.49 2.99 0.86
CA SER A 186 -36.57 3.43 -0.02
C SER A 186 -36.82 2.43 -1.14
N GLY A 187 -38.05 2.39 -1.66
CA GLY A 187 -38.47 1.42 -2.67
C GLY A 187 -38.94 0.10 -2.06
N LYS A 188 -38.34 -1.04 -2.45
CA LYS A 188 -38.68 -2.37 -1.89
C LYS A 188 -37.95 -2.71 -0.58
N SER A 189 -36.94 -1.92 -0.20
CA SER A 189 -36.32 -1.98 1.13
C SER A 189 -37.25 -1.35 2.14
N LEU A 190 -37.64 -2.10 3.17
CA LEU A 190 -38.35 -1.53 4.31
C LEU A 190 -37.34 -1.04 5.37
N LEU A 191 -37.68 0.08 6.02
CA LEU A 191 -36.98 0.60 7.19
C LEU A 191 -37.86 0.44 8.43
N PRO A 192 -37.29 0.23 9.62
CA PRO A 192 -38.03 0.43 10.87
C PRO A 192 -38.78 1.78 10.86
N GLN A 193 -40.02 1.80 11.34
CA GLN A 193 -40.91 2.96 11.23
C GLN A 193 -40.32 4.21 11.89
N GLU A 194 -39.62 4.04 13.00
CA GLU A 194 -38.95 5.12 13.74
C GLU A 194 -37.84 5.75 12.89
N LEU A 195 -37.11 4.92 12.14
CA LEU A 195 -36.04 5.36 11.26
C LEU A 195 -36.58 5.97 9.96
N GLU A 196 -37.69 5.45 9.43
CA GLU A 196 -38.36 6.06 8.27
C GLU A 196 -38.80 7.49 8.56
N VAL A 197 -39.40 7.74 9.73
CA VAL A 197 -39.81 9.08 10.18
C VAL A 197 -38.59 10.00 10.41
N GLU A 198 -37.53 9.47 11.04
CA GLU A 198 -36.27 10.20 11.25
C GLU A 198 -35.62 10.62 9.93
N LEU A 199 -35.52 9.69 8.98
CA LEU A 199 -34.84 9.91 7.69
C LEU A 199 -35.69 10.75 6.71
N ALA A 200 -37.02 10.71 6.80
CA ALA A 200 -37.90 11.57 6.01
C ALA A 200 -37.71 13.07 6.31
N GLY A 201 -37.22 13.41 7.51
CA GLY A 201 -36.87 14.78 7.91
C GLY A 201 -35.51 15.28 7.40
N ILE A 202 -34.67 14.39 6.87
CA ILE A 202 -33.29 14.70 6.46
C ILE A 202 -33.25 14.78 4.92
N LYS A 203 -33.04 15.99 4.37
CA LYS A 203 -32.88 16.17 2.92
C LYS A 203 -31.67 15.35 2.42
N SER A 204 -31.93 14.50 1.42
CA SER A 204 -30.99 13.59 0.75
C SER A 204 -29.59 14.21 0.55
N GLY A 205 -28.59 13.73 1.30
CA GLY A 205 -27.20 14.17 1.13
C GLY A 205 -26.28 13.93 2.33
N PHE A 206 -26.83 13.70 3.54
CA PHE A 206 -26.04 13.47 4.73
C PHE A 206 -26.15 12.04 5.23
N TYR A 207 -25.43 11.14 4.56
CA TYR A 207 -25.05 9.90 5.19
C TYR A 207 -23.56 9.74 4.95
N ALA A 208 -22.78 9.99 6.00
CA ALA A 208 -21.35 9.78 5.95
C ALA A 208 -21.10 8.30 5.61
N ARG A 209 -20.28 8.03 4.57
CA ARG A 209 -19.69 6.70 4.38
C ARG A 209 -18.97 6.37 5.68
N PRO A 210 -19.35 5.30 6.42
CA PRO A 210 -18.53 4.83 7.53
C PRO A 210 -17.12 4.57 6.98
N MET A 211 -16.13 5.18 7.61
CA MET A 211 -14.74 5.06 7.22
C MET A 211 -14.25 3.72 7.76
N GLU A 212 -14.44 2.65 6.98
CA GLU A 212 -14.00 1.31 7.36
C GLU A 212 -12.47 1.21 7.16
N GLU A 213 -11.75 1.05 8.28
CA GLU A 213 -10.30 0.89 8.29
C GLU A 213 -9.89 -0.57 8.02
N SER A 214 -9.11 -0.75 6.94
CA SER A 214 -7.99 -1.69 6.80
C SER A 214 -8.25 -3.21 6.68
N SER A 215 -8.07 -3.75 5.47
CA SER A 215 -7.24 -4.95 5.20
C SER A 215 -6.95 -5.11 3.69
N ARG A 216 -5.91 -5.87 3.33
CA ARG A 216 -5.28 -5.88 2.00
C ARG A 216 -6.05 -6.74 0.97
N ALA A 217 -6.10 -6.26 -0.27
CA ALA A 217 -6.61 -6.91 -1.49
C ALA A 217 -8.06 -7.48 -1.42
N SER A 218 -9.00 -6.69 -0.92
CA SER A 218 -10.44 -6.93 -0.99
C SER A 218 -11.08 -5.94 -1.98
N MET A 219 -11.95 -6.43 -2.87
CA MET A 219 -12.83 -5.59 -3.68
C MET A 219 -14.28 -5.81 -3.25
N VAL A 220 -15.01 -4.73 -2.99
CA VAL A 220 -16.45 -4.78 -2.71
C VAL A 220 -17.18 -3.94 -3.75
N PHE A 221 -18.05 -4.56 -4.54
CA PHE A 221 -18.91 -3.88 -5.50
C PHE A 221 -20.34 -3.88 -4.98
N ALA A 222 -20.99 -2.73 -5.01
CA ALA A 222 -22.40 -2.58 -4.68
C ALA A 222 -23.19 -2.15 -5.92
N ALA A 223 -24.36 -2.75 -6.13
CA ALA A 223 -25.25 -2.44 -7.25
C ALA A 223 -25.83 -1.01 -7.21
N SER A 224 -25.74 -0.32 -6.06
CA SER A 224 -26.19 1.06 -5.88
C SER A 224 -25.38 1.77 -4.79
N ASP A 225 -25.22 3.08 -4.88
CA ASP A 225 -24.53 3.88 -3.87
C ASP A 225 -25.41 4.05 -2.62
N TRP A 226 -24.82 4.63 -1.57
CA TRP A 226 -25.55 4.90 -0.34
C TRP A 226 -26.78 5.79 -0.61
N GLY A 227 -27.93 5.41 -0.04
CA GLY A 227 -29.16 6.17 -0.21
C GLY A 227 -29.89 5.89 -1.52
N GLU A 228 -29.36 5.02 -2.38
CA GLU A 228 -29.99 4.60 -3.64
C GLU A 228 -30.50 3.15 -3.62
N THR A 229 -31.51 2.88 -4.44
CA THR A 229 -32.19 1.57 -4.51
C THR A 229 -31.65 0.78 -5.69
N ALA A 230 -31.18 -0.44 -5.46
CA ALA A 230 -30.91 -1.43 -6.50
C ALA A 230 -32.24 -1.98 -7.06
N ARG A 231 -32.40 -2.03 -8.39
CA ARG A 231 -33.71 -2.30 -9.00
C ARG A 231 -33.72 -3.61 -9.79
N GLU A 232 -34.81 -4.36 -9.63
CA GLU A 232 -35.22 -5.40 -10.56
C GLU A 232 -35.95 -4.78 -11.75
N ASP A 233 -35.63 -5.24 -12.96
CA ASP A 233 -36.30 -4.80 -14.17
C ASP A 233 -36.98 -5.96 -14.89
N GLU A 234 -38.23 -5.73 -15.31
CA GLU A 234 -39.04 -6.77 -15.95
C GLU A 234 -38.61 -7.06 -17.39
N SER A 235 -38.12 -6.07 -18.11
CA SER A 235 -37.63 -6.24 -19.49
C SER A 235 -36.28 -6.98 -19.51
N LEU A 236 -35.40 -6.68 -18.56
CA LEU A 236 -34.11 -7.36 -18.42
C LEU A 236 -34.24 -8.73 -17.75
N ARG A 237 -35.33 -8.97 -17.02
CA ARG A 237 -35.60 -10.18 -16.23
C ARG A 237 -34.48 -10.52 -15.24
N ASN A 238 -33.84 -9.49 -14.71
CA ASN A 238 -32.75 -9.55 -13.74
C ASN A 238 -32.79 -8.26 -12.91
N ASP A 239 -31.98 -8.18 -11.85
CA ASP A 239 -31.54 -6.88 -11.36
C ASP A 239 -30.69 -6.16 -12.41
N ILE A 240 -30.82 -4.83 -12.48
CA ILE A 240 -30.22 -4.03 -13.57
C ILE A 240 -28.69 -4.11 -13.54
N TYR A 241 -28.08 -4.16 -12.36
CA TYR A 241 -26.63 -4.26 -12.23
C TYR A 241 -26.10 -5.64 -12.64
N THR A 242 -26.68 -6.73 -12.12
CA THR A 242 -26.18 -8.07 -12.47
C THR A 242 -26.44 -8.40 -13.93
N HIS A 243 -27.52 -7.90 -14.54
CA HIS A 243 -27.72 -8.01 -15.98
C HIS A 243 -26.50 -7.49 -16.76
N PHE A 244 -26.09 -6.24 -16.50
CA PHE A 244 -24.95 -5.65 -17.21
C PHE A 244 -23.60 -6.24 -16.77
N LEU A 245 -23.51 -6.80 -15.55
CA LEU A 245 -22.35 -7.58 -15.12
C LEU A 245 -22.20 -8.84 -15.96
N ILE A 246 -23.29 -9.59 -16.15
CA ILE A 246 -23.32 -10.79 -16.99
C ILE A 246 -23.00 -10.44 -18.45
N GLU A 247 -23.58 -9.36 -18.97
CA GLU A 247 -23.29 -8.84 -20.32
C GLU A 247 -21.79 -8.50 -20.47
N GLY A 248 -21.22 -7.79 -19.49
CA GLY A 248 -19.81 -7.40 -19.47
C GLY A 248 -18.86 -8.60 -19.45
N LEU A 249 -19.16 -9.62 -18.63
CA LEU A 249 -18.41 -10.88 -18.56
C LEU A 249 -18.51 -11.70 -19.86
N GLY A 250 -19.46 -11.39 -20.74
CA GLY A 250 -19.53 -11.90 -22.11
C GLY A 250 -18.45 -11.34 -23.05
N GLY A 251 -17.62 -10.40 -22.59
CA GLY A 251 -16.52 -9.78 -23.34
C GLY A 251 -16.74 -8.29 -23.65
N ALA A 252 -17.95 -7.76 -23.46
CA ALA A 252 -18.26 -6.35 -23.71
C ALA A 252 -17.49 -5.39 -22.77
N ALA A 253 -16.99 -5.90 -21.65
CA ALA A 253 -16.22 -5.15 -20.68
C ALA A 253 -14.70 -5.14 -20.94
N ASP A 254 -14.16 -5.95 -21.87
CA ASP A 254 -12.72 -6.00 -22.20
C ASP A 254 -12.27 -4.66 -22.81
N ARG A 255 -11.87 -3.73 -21.95
CA ARG A 255 -11.62 -2.33 -22.29
C ARG A 255 -10.24 -2.18 -22.91
N ASN A 256 -9.26 -2.91 -22.39
CA ASN A 256 -7.88 -2.88 -22.88
C ASN A 256 -7.67 -3.82 -24.08
N ALA A 257 -8.67 -4.63 -24.42
CA ALA A 257 -8.69 -5.56 -25.52
C ALA A 257 -7.64 -6.69 -25.37
N ASP A 258 -7.29 -7.12 -24.16
CA ASP A 258 -6.32 -8.19 -23.90
C ASP A 258 -6.88 -9.62 -24.06
N GLY A 259 -8.21 -9.73 -24.23
CA GLY A 259 -8.93 -10.99 -24.38
C GLY A 259 -9.50 -11.55 -23.08
N ALA A 260 -9.32 -10.85 -21.96
CA ALA A 260 -9.91 -11.15 -20.67
C ALA A 260 -10.72 -9.97 -20.14
N VAL A 261 -11.56 -10.24 -19.14
CA VAL A 261 -12.31 -9.23 -18.41
C VAL A 261 -11.89 -9.28 -16.95
N THR A 262 -11.30 -8.18 -16.47
CA THR A 262 -10.97 -7.98 -15.06
C THR A 262 -12.21 -7.60 -14.24
N ALA A 263 -12.17 -7.80 -12.92
CA ALA A 263 -13.23 -7.36 -12.00
C ALA A 263 -13.51 -5.85 -12.12
N THR A 264 -12.45 -5.05 -12.25
CA THR A 264 -12.53 -3.59 -12.42
C THR A 264 -13.20 -3.19 -13.74
N GLU A 265 -12.89 -3.88 -14.83
CA GLU A 265 -13.54 -3.66 -16.12
C GLU A 265 -15.01 -4.04 -16.11
N ALA A 266 -15.32 -5.22 -15.54
CA ALA A 266 -16.68 -5.70 -15.39
C ALA A 266 -17.53 -4.70 -14.58
N HIS A 267 -16.98 -4.17 -13.48
CA HIS A 267 -17.65 -3.15 -12.68
C HIS A 267 -17.84 -1.84 -13.45
N ASP A 268 -16.79 -1.30 -14.08
CA ASP A 268 -16.87 -0.03 -14.81
C ASP A 268 -17.89 -0.10 -15.96
N TYR A 269 -17.94 -1.23 -16.66
CA TYR A 269 -18.94 -1.51 -17.69
C TYR A 269 -20.35 -1.51 -17.10
N SER A 270 -20.58 -2.34 -16.08
CA SER A 270 -21.86 -2.49 -15.41
C SER A 270 -22.36 -1.16 -14.87
N ARG A 271 -21.49 -0.40 -14.20
CA ARG A 271 -21.77 0.92 -13.64
C ARG A 271 -22.27 1.89 -14.70
N ARG A 272 -21.56 2.02 -15.82
CA ARG A 272 -21.95 2.93 -16.92
C ARG A 272 -23.30 2.54 -17.52
N ARG A 273 -23.52 1.25 -17.75
CA ARG A 273 -24.77 0.73 -18.35
C ARG A 273 -25.96 0.88 -17.40
N THR A 274 -25.80 0.55 -16.12
CA THR A 274 -26.82 0.77 -15.09
C THR A 274 -27.17 2.25 -14.94
N PHE A 275 -26.16 3.14 -14.89
CA PHE A 275 -26.39 4.58 -14.79
C PHE A 275 -27.19 5.11 -15.99
N ALA A 276 -26.79 4.71 -17.20
CA ALA A 276 -27.48 5.11 -18.42
C ALA A 276 -28.92 4.57 -18.49
N PHE A 277 -29.10 3.27 -18.23
CA PHE A 277 -30.41 2.61 -18.28
C PHE A 277 -31.39 3.17 -17.25
N THR A 278 -30.91 3.54 -16.06
CA THR A 278 -31.75 4.09 -14.99
C THR A 278 -31.91 5.61 -15.06
N GLU A 279 -31.29 6.27 -16.05
CA GLU A 279 -31.25 7.72 -16.19
C GLU A 279 -30.69 8.40 -14.93
N GLY A 280 -29.64 7.82 -14.37
CA GLY A 280 -28.93 8.31 -13.18
C GLY A 280 -29.60 8.02 -11.84
N ARG A 281 -30.71 7.26 -11.82
CA ARG A 281 -31.41 6.87 -10.58
C ARG A 281 -30.74 5.74 -9.80
N GLN A 282 -29.76 5.07 -10.39
CA GLN A 282 -28.96 4.03 -9.75
C GLN A 282 -27.50 4.15 -10.19
N ARG A 283 -26.61 4.36 -9.22
CA ARG A 283 -25.16 4.49 -9.38
C ARG A 283 -24.47 3.36 -8.64
N PRO A 284 -24.04 2.29 -9.33
CA PRO A 284 -23.18 1.30 -8.71
C PRO A 284 -21.89 1.91 -8.17
N SER A 285 -21.37 1.35 -7.09
CA SER A 285 -20.15 1.81 -6.42
C SER A 285 -19.16 0.67 -6.21
N ALA A 286 -17.88 1.03 -6.11
CA ALA A 286 -16.80 0.11 -5.82
C ALA A 286 -15.94 0.65 -4.69
N GLU A 287 -15.63 -0.22 -3.75
CA GLU A 287 -14.65 0.00 -2.69
C GLU A 287 -13.46 -0.92 -2.98
N ILE A 288 -12.31 -0.33 -3.33
CA ILE A 288 -11.10 -1.05 -3.69
C ILE A 288 -9.93 -0.50 -2.87
N LEU A 289 -9.43 -1.31 -1.95
CA LEU A 289 -8.45 -0.87 -0.94
C LEU A 289 -6.99 -0.94 -1.45
N GLU A 290 -6.66 -1.87 -2.37
CA GLU A 290 -5.37 -1.93 -3.08
C GLU A 290 -5.58 -2.50 -4.49
N VAL A 291 -5.25 -1.73 -5.53
CA VAL A 291 -5.10 -2.29 -6.88
C VAL A 291 -3.64 -2.69 -7.06
N GLY A 292 -3.34 -3.97 -6.87
CA GLY A 292 -2.06 -4.54 -7.27
C GLY A 292 -1.90 -4.53 -8.79
N ALA A 293 -0.66 -4.71 -9.27
CA ALA A 293 -0.40 -4.85 -10.71
C ALA A 293 -1.12 -6.06 -11.33
N ASP A 294 -1.50 -7.04 -10.51
CA ASP A 294 -2.15 -8.28 -10.92
C ASP A 294 -3.68 -8.20 -10.76
N PRO A 295 -4.45 -8.07 -11.86
CA PRO A 295 -5.91 -8.00 -11.80
C PRO A 295 -6.57 -9.32 -11.38
N ILE A 296 -7.74 -9.21 -10.76
CA ILE A 296 -8.65 -10.35 -10.62
C ILE A 296 -9.38 -10.55 -11.97
N LEU A 297 -9.01 -11.59 -12.72
CA LEU A 297 -9.69 -11.98 -13.95
C LEU A 297 -10.98 -12.74 -13.64
N LEU A 298 -12.10 -12.31 -14.22
CA LEU A 298 -13.41 -12.94 -14.03
C LEU A 298 -13.91 -13.72 -15.24
N SER A 299 -13.46 -13.38 -16.45
CA SER A 299 -13.84 -14.07 -17.69
C SER A 299 -12.73 -13.97 -18.73
N GLY A 300 -12.64 -14.97 -19.61
CA GLY A 300 -11.69 -15.02 -20.72
C GLY A 300 -10.26 -15.37 -20.29
N HIS A 301 -9.34 -15.18 -21.22
CA HIS A 301 -7.91 -15.48 -21.04
C HIS A 301 -7.09 -14.37 -21.68
N LEU A 302 -5.96 -14.02 -21.05
CA LEU A 302 -5.00 -13.10 -21.65
C LEU A 302 -4.44 -13.74 -22.94
N ARG A 303 -4.93 -13.27 -24.09
CA ARG A 303 -4.53 -13.80 -25.42
C ARG A 303 -3.44 -12.96 -26.06
N ARG A 304 -3.34 -11.70 -25.66
CA ARG A 304 -2.37 -10.72 -26.18
C ARG A 304 -2.10 -9.66 -25.13
N THR A 305 -1.04 -8.88 -25.34
CA THR A 305 -0.79 -7.69 -24.55
C THR A 305 -1.85 -6.63 -24.88
N GLY A 306 -2.64 -6.24 -23.88
CA GLY A 306 -3.65 -5.19 -24.02
C GLY A 306 -3.07 -3.79 -24.17
N GLN A 307 -3.96 -2.84 -24.39
CA GLN A 307 -3.64 -1.42 -24.25
C GLN A 307 -3.27 -1.12 -22.78
N PRO A 308 -2.33 -0.20 -22.53
CA PRO A 308 -2.10 0.25 -21.18
C PRO A 308 -3.33 0.90 -20.56
N GLU A 309 -3.44 0.82 -19.23
CA GLU A 309 -4.56 1.36 -18.48
C GLU A 309 -4.11 2.37 -17.43
N LEU A 310 -4.81 3.50 -17.38
CA LEU A 310 -4.73 4.45 -16.27
C LEU A 310 -6.01 4.32 -15.44
N PHE A 311 -5.89 4.15 -14.13
CA PHE A 311 -7.07 3.94 -13.28
C PHE A 311 -6.90 4.55 -11.88
N SER A 312 -8.03 4.83 -11.23
CA SER A 312 -8.09 5.10 -9.80
C SER A 312 -9.47 4.77 -9.26
N TYR A 313 -9.49 4.12 -8.11
CA TYR A 313 -10.69 3.86 -7.32
C TYR A 313 -10.58 4.47 -5.92
N HIS A 314 -9.57 5.30 -5.69
CA HIS A 314 -9.34 5.92 -4.40
C HIS A 314 -10.34 7.07 -4.17
N PRO A 315 -11.09 7.10 -3.03
CA PRO A 315 -12.15 8.08 -2.80
C PRO A 315 -11.72 9.56 -2.89
N ARG A 316 -10.45 9.86 -2.58
CA ARG A 316 -9.87 11.20 -2.72
C ARG A 316 -9.89 11.74 -4.16
N LEU A 317 -9.93 10.85 -5.15
CA LEU A 317 -9.98 11.19 -6.57
C LEU A 317 -11.42 11.11 -7.14
N ASP A 318 -12.44 10.92 -6.31
CA ASP A 318 -13.83 10.93 -6.75
C ASP A 318 -14.20 12.30 -7.37
N GLY A 319 -14.83 12.24 -8.55
CA GLY A 319 -15.28 13.41 -9.32
C GLY A 319 -14.17 14.15 -10.06
N PHE A 320 -12.94 13.61 -10.10
CA PHE A 320 -11.88 14.14 -10.95
C PHE A 320 -12.05 13.67 -12.39
N THR A 321 -11.78 14.56 -13.34
CA THR A 321 -11.68 14.19 -14.75
C THR A 321 -10.24 13.85 -15.10
N LEU A 322 -10.02 12.60 -15.52
CA LEU A 322 -8.78 12.15 -16.16
C LEU A 322 -8.76 12.66 -17.60
N LYS A 323 -7.71 13.40 -17.97
CA LYS A 323 -7.41 13.74 -19.36
C LYS A 323 -6.10 13.11 -19.80
N VAL A 324 -6.04 12.70 -21.06
CA VAL A 324 -4.86 12.13 -21.69
C VAL A 324 -4.66 12.80 -23.03
N ASP A 325 -3.50 13.43 -23.19
CA ASP A 325 -3.12 14.24 -24.36
C ASP A 325 -4.11 15.40 -24.62
N GLY A 326 -4.59 16.02 -23.54
CA GLY A 326 -5.57 17.12 -23.57
C GLY A 326 -7.03 16.69 -23.62
N GLU A 327 -7.31 15.45 -24.02
CA GLU A 327 -8.67 14.94 -24.21
C GLU A 327 -9.22 14.27 -22.93
N PRO A 328 -10.46 14.58 -22.50
CA PRO A 328 -11.10 13.91 -21.36
C PRO A 328 -11.36 12.44 -21.67
N ARG A 329 -10.99 11.56 -20.74
CA ARG A 329 -11.14 10.10 -20.87
C ARG A 329 -12.25 9.54 -20.00
N LEU A 330 -12.26 9.88 -18.71
CA LEU A 330 -13.34 9.55 -17.79
C LEU A 330 -13.40 10.49 -16.59
N GLU A 331 -14.55 10.49 -15.93
CA GLU A 331 -14.68 10.97 -14.55
C GLU A 331 -14.46 9.80 -13.59
N LEU A 332 -13.57 9.99 -12.61
CA LEU A 332 -13.19 9.00 -11.61
C LEU A 332 -14.29 8.82 -10.54
N PRO A 333 -14.44 7.61 -9.97
CA PRO A 333 -13.55 6.46 -10.08
C PRO A 333 -13.74 5.62 -11.36
N GLY A 334 -12.69 4.90 -11.77
CA GLY A 334 -12.70 4.00 -12.93
C GLY A 334 -11.34 3.89 -13.63
N GLY A 335 -11.31 3.16 -14.75
CA GLY A 335 -10.14 3.03 -15.62
C GLY A 335 -10.40 3.43 -17.08
N ALA A 336 -9.35 3.92 -17.74
CA ALA A 336 -9.29 4.15 -19.18
C ALA A 336 -8.10 3.42 -19.81
N ALA A 337 -8.37 2.72 -20.91
CA ALA A 337 -7.33 2.29 -21.82
C ALA A 337 -6.76 3.49 -22.59
N VAL A 338 -5.44 3.50 -22.76
CA VAL A 338 -4.70 4.53 -23.47
C VAL A 338 -3.75 3.89 -24.48
N GLY A 339 -3.37 4.64 -25.52
CA GLY A 339 -2.33 4.14 -26.42
C GLY A 339 -0.97 4.06 -25.71
N PRO A 340 -0.09 3.10 -26.06
CA PRO A 340 1.25 3.05 -25.51
C PRO A 340 2.11 4.25 -25.93
N GLY A 341 3.24 4.42 -25.26
CA GLY A 341 4.24 5.47 -25.48
C GLY A 341 4.09 6.67 -24.55
N ARG A 342 4.77 7.77 -24.88
CA ARG A 342 4.73 9.01 -24.09
C ARG A 342 3.35 9.67 -24.17
N ARG A 343 2.74 9.88 -23.00
CA ARG A 343 1.41 10.47 -22.80
C ARG A 343 1.47 11.61 -21.81
N THR A 344 0.73 12.69 -22.10
CA THR A 344 0.47 13.74 -21.12
C THR A 344 -0.79 13.38 -20.34
N VAL A 345 -0.65 13.13 -19.04
CA VAL A 345 -1.76 12.77 -18.15
C VAL A 345 -2.09 13.94 -17.22
N GLU A 346 -3.37 14.29 -17.16
CA GLU A 346 -3.88 15.34 -16.29
C GLU A 346 -5.02 14.87 -15.40
N LEU A 347 -5.02 15.34 -14.16
CA LEU A 347 -6.14 15.21 -13.23
C LEU A 347 -6.72 16.60 -12.99
N THR A 348 -7.99 16.77 -13.35
CA THR A 348 -8.68 18.06 -13.26
C THR A 348 -9.95 17.96 -12.41
N LYS A 349 -10.30 19.03 -11.68
CA LYS A 349 -11.56 19.13 -10.91
C LYS A 349 -12.13 20.54 -11.04
N GLY A 350 -13.36 20.64 -11.57
CA GLY A 350 -14.01 21.94 -11.77
C GLY A 350 -13.21 22.91 -12.67
N GLY A 351 -12.47 22.39 -13.64
CA GLY A 351 -11.63 23.17 -14.56
C GLY A 351 -10.20 23.45 -14.06
N ALA A 352 -9.91 23.27 -12.77
CA ALA A 352 -8.56 23.39 -12.24
C ALA A 352 -7.74 22.12 -12.52
N VAL A 353 -6.52 22.28 -13.02
CA VAL A 353 -5.54 21.19 -13.19
C VAL A 353 -4.77 21.02 -11.89
N LEU A 354 -4.96 19.88 -11.20
CA LEU A 354 -4.19 19.59 -9.98
C LEU A 354 -2.86 18.93 -10.29
N VAL A 355 -2.85 18.04 -11.29
CA VAL A 355 -1.66 17.32 -11.71
C VAL A 355 -1.61 17.29 -13.23
N ARG A 356 -0.44 17.57 -13.79
CA ARG A 356 -0.08 17.34 -15.19
C ARG A 356 1.30 16.72 -15.25
N ARG A 357 1.43 15.54 -15.86
CA ARG A 357 2.69 14.80 -15.99
C ARG A 357 2.81 14.18 -17.37
N GLU A 358 4.03 14.12 -17.89
CA GLU A 358 4.35 13.23 -18.99
C GLU A 358 4.78 11.88 -18.44
N LEU A 359 4.17 10.82 -18.93
CA LEU A 359 4.45 9.43 -18.56
C LEU A 359 4.78 8.66 -19.83
N ASP A 360 5.79 7.80 -19.78
CA ASP A 360 5.96 6.78 -20.82
C ASP A 360 5.22 5.53 -20.37
N VAL A 361 4.22 5.10 -21.14
CA VAL A 361 3.31 4.03 -20.76
C VAL A 361 3.54 2.82 -21.65
N ALA A 362 3.97 1.70 -21.08
CA ALA A 362 4.28 0.49 -21.82
C ALA A 362 3.02 -0.29 -22.21
N PRO A 363 3.03 -1.06 -23.31
CA PRO A 363 1.94 -1.98 -23.65
C PRO A 363 1.57 -2.91 -22.48
N GLY A 364 0.28 -3.04 -22.19
CA GLY A 364 -0.25 -3.85 -21.09
C GLY A 364 0.04 -3.31 -19.68
N GLU A 365 0.68 -2.14 -19.55
CA GLU A 365 0.98 -1.56 -18.26
C GLU A 365 -0.30 -1.04 -17.59
N ARG A 366 -0.47 -1.32 -16.29
CA ARG A 366 -1.57 -0.80 -15.48
C ARG A 366 -1.02 0.19 -14.47
N LEU A 367 -1.35 1.47 -14.65
CA LEU A 367 -0.82 2.58 -13.86
C LEU A 367 -1.89 3.15 -12.91
N PRO A 368 -1.72 2.98 -11.58
CA PRO A 368 -2.54 3.66 -10.60
C PRO A 368 -2.23 5.17 -10.59
N LEU A 369 -3.28 6.00 -10.72
CA LEU A 369 -3.15 7.46 -10.80
C LEU A 369 -2.63 8.09 -9.50
N GLU A 370 -2.70 7.38 -8.38
CA GLU A 370 -2.12 7.79 -7.09
C GLU A 370 -0.59 7.95 -7.17
N ARG A 371 0.07 7.26 -8.11
CA ARG A 371 1.50 7.47 -8.40
C ARG A 371 1.80 8.92 -8.80
N LEU A 372 0.87 9.55 -9.52
CA LEU A 372 1.02 10.94 -9.96
C LEU A 372 0.97 11.92 -8.79
N LEU A 373 0.31 11.55 -7.70
CA LEU A 373 0.19 12.35 -6.48
C LEU A 373 1.36 12.12 -5.51
N SER A 374 1.88 10.89 -5.44
CA SER A 374 2.96 10.54 -4.51
C SER A 374 4.33 11.11 -4.92
N ASP A 375 4.52 11.44 -6.20
CA ASP A 375 5.68 12.21 -6.68
C ASP A 375 5.54 13.73 -6.45
N ALA A 376 4.47 14.20 -5.80
CA ALA A 376 4.26 15.62 -5.49
C ALA A 376 4.74 16.04 -4.09
N LEU A 377 5.07 15.10 -3.20
CA LEU A 377 5.61 15.39 -1.86
C LEU A 377 6.93 14.64 -1.64
N PRO A 378 8.02 15.33 -1.28
CA PRO A 378 9.31 14.67 -1.06
C PRO A 378 9.20 13.68 0.11
N ARG A 379 9.60 12.43 -0.14
CA ARG A 379 9.64 11.41 0.92
C ARG A 379 10.62 11.87 2.00
N ARG A 380 10.20 11.85 3.26
CA ARG A 380 11.01 12.39 4.35
C ARG A 380 11.32 11.33 5.40
N SER A 381 12.52 11.36 5.94
CA SER A 381 12.89 10.55 7.10
C SER A 381 13.63 11.37 8.15
N LEU A 382 13.40 11.02 9.42
CA LEU A 382 14.12 11.57 10.56
C LEU A 382 14.84 10.43 11.27
N SER A 383 16.15 10.54 11.41
CA SER A 383 17.00 9.52 12.01
C SER A 383 17.69 10.01 13.27
N LEU A 384 17.74 9.16 14.29
CA LEU A 384 18.61 9.32 15.45
C LEU A 384 19.91 8.57 15.18
N VAL A 385 21.04 9.24 15.29
CA VAL A 385 22.36 8.69 14.92
C VAL A 385 23.40 8.87 16.02
N GLY A 386 24.30 7.90 16.13
CA GLY A 386 25.52 7.96 16.93
C GLY A 386 26.74 7.86 16.03
N GLY A 387 27.82 8.54 16.38
CA GLY A 387 28.98 8.64 15.52
C GLY A 387 30.24 9.17 16.16
N VAL A 388 31.23 9.46 15.32
CA VAL A 388 32.53 9.99 15.73
C VAL A 388 32.94 11.13 14.81
N PHE A 389 33.46 12.20 15.41
CA PHE A 389 34.16 13.29 14.74
C PHE A 389 35.67 13.12 14.90
N SER A 390 36.45 13.42 13.86
CA SER A 390 37.91 13.40 13.93
C SER A 390 38.57 14.32 12.91
N PHE A 391 39.85 14.64 13.12
CA PHE A 391 40.70 15.25 12.10
C PHE A 391 41.31 14.17 11.21
N VAL A 392 41.51 14.48 9.92
CA VAL A 392 42.12 13.55 8.95
C VAL A 392 43.61 13.36 9.26
N ASP A 393 44.29 14.44 9.63
CA ASP A 393 45.71 14.44 9.99
C ASP A 393 45.96 13.92 11.43
N GLY A 394 47.04 13.17 11.59
CA GLY A 394 47.44 12.57 12.87
C GLY A 394 47.96 13.57 13.90
N ALA A 395 48.64 14.65 13.48
CA ALA A 395 49.14 15.66 14.40
C ALA A 395 47.97 16.40 15.06
N ARG A 396 46.95 16.79 14.28
CA ARG A 396 45.75 17.48 14.80
C ARG A 396 44.89 16.59 15.70
N ARG A 397 44.85 15.27 15.48
CA ARG A 397 44.22 14.32 16.43
C ARG A 397 44.91 14.31 17.79
N ARG A 398 46.20 14.64 17.86
CA ARG A 398 46.98 14.67 19.12
C ARG A 398 46.97 16.05 19.78
N THR A 399 47.01 17.12 18.97
CA THR A 399 47.22 18.49 19.44
C THR A 399 45.95 19.35 19.49
N VAL A 400 44.88 18.98 18.77
CA VAL A 400 43.62 19.75 18.73
C VAL A 400 42.49 19.03 19.44
N LEU A 401 42.05 17.89 18.90
CA LEU A 401 40.98 17.08 19.48
C LEU A 401 41.14 15.62 19.02
N PRO A 402 41.35 14.67 19.94
CA PRO A 402 41.25 13.25 19.64
C PRO A 402 39.85 12.88 19.12
N PRO A 403 39.67 11.73 18.45
CA PRO A 403 38.36 11.26 18.02
C PRO A 403 37.30 11.41 19.12
N ALA A 404 36.24 12.13 18.79
CA ALA A 404 35.22 12.57 19.73
C ALA A 404 33.88 11.92 19.38
N PRO A 405 33.26 11.14 20.29
CA PRO A 405 31.92 10.62 20.06
C PRO A 405 30.90 11.74 19.94
N GLN A 406 29.92 11.54 19.07
CA GLN A 406 28.81 12.45 18.83
C GLN A 406 27.49 11.67 18.78
N ALA A 407 26.41 12.35 19.18
CA ALA A 407 25.04 11.91 18.96
C ALA A 407 24.29 13.03 18.24
N GLY A 408 23.39 12.67 17.34
CA GLY A 408 22.73 13.66 16.49
C GLY A 408 21.45 13.16 15.85
N VAL A 409 20.86 14.06 15.07
CA VAL A 409 19.69 13.79 14.24
C VAL A 409 19.99 14.12 12.79
N VAL A 410 19.40 13.35 11.88
CA VAL A 410 19.50 13.55 10.43
C VAL A 410 18.10 13.59 9.85
N LEU A 411 17.75 14.72 9.24
CA LEU A 411 16.57 14.86 8.39
C LEU A 411 17.00 14.63 6.93
N ARG A 412 16.33 13.72 6.24
CA ARG A 412 16.49 13.50 4.81
C ARG A 412 15.18 13.76 4.10
N LEU A 413 15.22 14.62 3.10
CA LEU A 413 14.16 14.79 2.10
C LEU A 413 14.67 14.17 0.81
N GLU A 414 13.93 13.22 0.28
CA GLU A 414 14.22 12.53 -0.96
C GLU A 414 13.44 13.16 -2.12
N ASP A 415 14.07 13.22 -3.29
CA ASP A 415 13.54 13.84 -4.51
C ASP A 415 13.26 15.34 -4.33
N ALA A 416 14.16 16.02 -3.61
CA ALA A 416 14.17 17.47 -3.41
C ALA A 416 15.61 18.00 -3.60
N PRO A 417 15.83 19.11 -4.32
CA PRO A 417 14.84 19.91 -5.05
C PRO A 417 14.39 19.27 -6.39
N LEU A 418 15.09 18.24 -6.85
CA LEU A 418 14.82 17.54 -8.12
C LEU A 418 14.78 16.03 -7.90
N GLN A 419 14.23 15.30 -8.87
CA GLN A 419 14.21 13.83 -8.87
C GLN A 419 15.65 13.27 -8.74
N ASN A 420 15.80 12.23 -7.92
CA ASN A 420 17.07 11.58 -7.58
C ASN A 420 18.08 12.47 -6.83
N LEU A 421 17.71 13.69 -6.43
CA LEU A 421 18.48 14.46 -5.46
C LEU A 421 17.83 14.37 -4.08
N GLY A 422 18.65 14.37 -3.04
CA GLY A 422 18.20 14.53 -1.67
C GLY A 422 18.57 15.90 -1.13
N LEU A 423 17.82 16.36 -0.11
CA LEU A 423 18.28 17.36 0.84
C LEU A 423 18.51 16.67 2.17
N LEU A 424 19.75 16.76 2.68
CA LEU A 424 20.12 16.30 4.00
C LEU A 424 20.37 17.50 4.90
N ALA A 425 19.81 17.47 6.10
CA ALA A 425 20.16 18.39 7.18
C ALA A 425 20.46 17.58 8.44
N ASP A 426 21.56 17.88 9.12
CA ASP A 426 21.95 17.16 10.33
C ASP A 426 22.50 18.08 11.42
N LEU A 427 22.27 17.64 12.65
CA LEU A 427 22.70 18.31 13.87
C LEU A 427 23.33 17.27 14.79
N SER A 428 24.60 17.45 15.15
CA SER A 428 25.34 16.52 16.00
C SER A 428 26.05 17.23 17.15
N LEU A 429 25.94 16.68 18.36
CA LEU A 429 26.55 17.19 19.58
C LEU A 429 27.50 16.14 20.18
N GLY A 430 28.64 16.58 20.67
CA GLY A 430 29.59 15.76 21.45
C GLY A 430 30.07 16.53 22.66
N ARG A 431 30.24 15.86 23.81
CA ARG A 431 30.79 16.45 25.03
C ARG A 431 31.58 15.40 25.80
N GLY A 432 32.70 15.80 26.39
CA GLY A 432 33.48 14.90 27.23
C GLY A 432 34.75 15.51 27.77
N ARG A 433 35.63 14.66 28.31
CA ARG A 433 36.99 15.01 28.74
C ARG A 433 38.01 14.20 27.94
N ARG A 434 39.14 14.81 27.61
CA ARG A 434 40.27 14.23 26.87
C ARG A 434 41.58 14.80 27.40
N ALA A 435 42.70 14.29 26.94
CA ALA A 435 44.02 14.85 27.18
C ALA A 435 44.71 15.17 25.86
N LEU A 436 45.40 16.31 25.78
CA LEU A 436 46.29 16.66 24.68
C LEU A 436 47.70 16.20 24.99
N GLN A 437 48.40 15.70 23.97
CA GLN A 437 49.81 15.37 24.04
C GLN A 437 50.60 16.58 23.53
N VAL A 438 51.26 17.30 24.45
CA VAL A 438 51.94 18.58 24.14
C VAL A 438 53.45 18.37 23.94
N ALA A 439 54.06 17.46 24.70
CA ALA A 439 55.45 17.04 24.60
C ALA A 439 55.59 15.54 24.93
N GLN A 440 56.75 14.94 24.68
CA GLN A 440 57.00 13.53 25.01
C GLN A 440 56.81 13.29 26.52
N GLY A 441 55.72 12.62 26.89
CA GLY A 441 55.41 12.27 28.28
C GLY A 441 54.57 13.30 29.06
N SER A 442 54.07 14.37 28.43
CA SER A 442 53.25 15.39 29.09
C SER A 442 51.85 15.47 28.50
N GLU A 443 50.84 15.13 29.33
CA GLU A 443 49.42 15.18 29.00
C GLU A 443 48.73 16.37 29.68
N VAL A 444 47.95 17.13 28.91
CA VAL A 444 47.14 18.24 29.43
C VAL A 444 45.66 17.87 29.35
N PRO A 445 44.97 17.63 30.48
CA PRO A 445 43.54 17.31 30.47
C PRO A 445 42.70 18.54 30.08
N PHE A 446 41.63 18.29 29.33
CA PHE A 446 40.67 19.32 28.93
C PHE A 446 39.26 18.76 28.76
N GLY A 447 38.27 19.58 29.08
CA GLY A 447 36.88 19.35 28.70
C GLY A 447 36.63 19.84 27.27
N TYR A 448 35.76 19.17 26.52
CA TYR A 448 35.38 19.61 25.19
C TYR A 448 33.86 19.57 24.98
N THR A 449 33.38 20.42 24.07
CA THR A 449 32.03 20.39 23.52
C THR A 449 32.13 20.68 22.03
N THR A 450 31.59 19.79 21.19
CA THR A 450 31.48 19.95 19.73
C THR A 450 30.02 20.05 19.33
N LEU A 451 29.68 21.01 18.49
CA LEU A 451 28.39 21.10 17.82
C LEU A 451 28.64 21.19 16.31
N THR A 452 28.00 20.30 15.54
CA THR A 452 28.07 20.29 14.07
C THR A 452 26.67 20.49 13.52
N VAL A 453 26.52 21.42 12.57
CA VAL A 453 25.28 21.64 11.82
C VAL A 453 25.61 21.54 10.35
N GLY A 454 25.00 20.60 9.64
CA GLY A 454 25.31 20.29 8.25
C GLY A 454 24.10 20.37 7.33
N ALA A 455 24.35 20.73 6.07
CA ALA A 455 23.41 20.58 4.97
C ALA A 455 24.13 19.97 3.75
N ALA A 456 23.45 19.07 3.03
CA ALA A 456 24.01 18.43 1.84
C ALA A 456 22.95 18.19 0.76
N VAL A 457 23.40 18.08 -0.49
CA VAL A 457 22.56 17.81 -1.66
C VAL A 457 23.07 16.55 -2.38
N PRO A 458 22.87 15.35 -1.83
CA PRO A 458 23.37 14.14 -2.47
C PRO A 458 22.53 13.69 -3.67
N TYR A 459 23.17 13.02 -4.62
CA TYR A 459 22.48 12.16 -5.57
C TYR A 459 22.09 10.83 -4.91
N LEU A 460 20.95 10.26 -5.30
CA LEU A 460 20.35 9.06 -4.71
C LEU A 460 20.29 7.91 -5.74
N TRP A 461 20.98 6.81 -5.45
CA TRP A 461 20.87 5.55 -6.21
C TRP A 461 20.00 4.57 -5.43
N ARG A 462 18.93 4.05 -6.05
CA ARG A 462 17.89 3.28 -5.37
C ARG A 462 17.75 1.86 -5.93
N TRP A 463 17.67 0.92 -5.01
CA TRP A 463 17.23 -0.46 -5.20
C TRP A 463 16.07 -0.74 -4.23
N GLU A 464 15.40 -1.88 -4.34
CA GLU A 464 14.15 -2.17 -3.59
C GLU A 464 14.21 -1.75 -2.11
N ARG A 465 15.21 -2.25 -1.37
CA ARG A 465 15.41 -1.95 0.07
C ARG A 465 16.64 -1.09 0.36
N LEU A 466 17.49 -0.82 -0.62
CA LEU A 466 18.77 -0.16 -0.42
C LEU A 466 18.79 1.17 -1.16
N THR A 467 19.20 2.24 -0.48
CA THR A 467 19.52 3.52 -1.14
C THR A 467 20.98 3.85 -0.84
N LEU A 468 21.78 4.10 -1.86
CA LEU A 468 23.09 4.74 -1.73
C LEU A 468 22.93 6.22 -2.03
N PHE A 469 23.73 7.05 -1.37
CA PHE A 469 23.74 8.48 -1.66
C PHE A 469 25.13 9.08 -1.52
N ALA A 470 25.42 10.09 -2.33
CA ALA A 470 26.65 10.86 -2.23
C ALA A 470 26.52 12.23 -2.87
N GLY A 471 27.19 13.24 -2.32
CA GLY A 471 27.25 14.56 -2.95
C GLY A 471 27.83 15.67 -2.08
N PRO A 472 27.73 16.92 -2.54
CA PRO A 472 28.31 18.07 -1.87
C PRO A 472 27.63 18.37 -0.53
N ARG A 473 28.42 18.88 0.41
CA ARG A 473 28.02 19.21 1.78
C ARG A 473 28.68 20.50 2.23
N VAL A 474 27.97 21.26 3.06
CA VAL A 474 28.52 22.36 3.86
C VAL A 474 28.16 22.11 5.32
N ALA A 475 29.10 22.30 6.24
CA ALA A 475 28.82 22.18 7.67
C ALA A 475 29.52 23.25 8.48
N ALA A 476 28.82 23.76 9.48
CA ALA A 476 29.36 24.57 10.55
C ALA A 476 29.82 23.67 11.70
N LEU A 477 31.04 23.89 12.19
CA LEU A 477 31.60 23.26 13.37
C LEU A 477 31.87 24.31 14.44
N TYR A 478 31.29 24.13 15.62
CA TYR A 478 31.65 24.84 16.83
C TYR A 478 32.35 23.89 17.80
N LEU A 479 33.55 24.26 18.24
CA LEU A 479 34.35 23.53 19.21
C LEU A 479 34.70 24.45 20.38
N ARG A 480 34.29 24.06 21.58
CA ARG A 480 34.77 24.66 22.83
C ARG A 480 35.67 23.67 23.55
N ARG A 481 36.84 24.13 23.99
CA ARG A 481 37.76 23.38 24.87
C ARG A 481 37.97 24.18 26.15
N SER A 482 37.92 23.53 27.30
CA SER A 482 38.16 24.14 28.62
C SER A 482 39.31 23.44 29.31
N PHE A 483 40.31 24.21 29.72
CA PHE A 483 41.50 23.74 30.39
C PHE A 483 41.46 24.23 31.83
N ASP A 484 41.73 23.34 32.77
CA ASP A 484 41.79 23.64 34.18
C ASP A 484 43.02 22.92 34.75
N VAL A 485 44.16 23.58 34.63
CA VAL A 485 45.47 23.08 35.06
C VAL A 485 46.15 24.13 35.93
N GLU A 486 47.04 23.70 36.82
CA GLU A 486 47.64 24.56 37.86
C GLU A 486 48.28 25.86 37.31
N ALA A 487 48.83 25.81 36.10
CA ALA A 487 49.45 26.95 35.42
C ALA A 487 48.50 27.77 34.52
N PHE A 488 47.27 27.31 34.24
CA PHE A 488 46.34 27.96 33.32
C PHE A 488 44.89 27.46 33.50
N SER A 489 43.96 28.38 33.77
CA SER A 489 42.51 28.11 33.72
C SER A 489 41.88 29.00 32.65
N GLY A 490 41.22 28.39 31.66
CA GLY A 490 40.68 29.13 30.53
C GLY A 490 39.94 28.28 29.50
N ALA A 491 39.19 28.92 28.60
CA ALA A 491 38.46 28.24 27.55
C ALA A 491 38.78 28.80 26.15
N GLN A 492 38.99 27.90 25.20
CA GLN A 492 39.16 28.21 23.79
C GLN A 492 37.86 27.90 23.04
N ARG A 493 37.50 28.76 22.10
CA ARG A 493 36.34 28.59 21.22
C ARG A 493 36.80 28.69 19.77
N TYR A 494 36.33 27.77 18.94
CA TYR A 494 36.62 27.72 17.53
C TYR A 494 35.30 27.53 16.78
N PHE A 495 35.09 28.33 15.75
CA PHE A 495 33.95 28.23 14.87
C PHE A 495 34.45 28.27 13.43
N THR A 496 33.91 27.39 12.59
CA THR A 496 34.25 27.36 11.16
C THR A 496 33.07 26.84 10.36
N VAL A 497 32.97 27.27 9.11
CA VAL A 497 32.07 26.70 8.10
C VAL A 497 32.94 26.13 7.00
N SER A 498 32.67 24.89 6.61
CA SER A 498 33.57 24.14 5.76
C SER A 498 32.78 23.46 4.65
N PRO A 499 33.25 23.51 3.38
CA PRO A 499 32.72 22.67 2.32
C PRO A 499 33.27 21.25 2.44
N GLY A 500 32.60 20.30 1.81
CA GLY A 500 33.02 18.92 1.77
C GLY A 500 32.07 18.03 0.99
N VAL A 501 32.18 16.73 1.24
CA VAL A 501 31.35 15.70 0.64
C VAL A 501 30.77 14.78 1.70
N VAL A 502 29.61 14.23 1.42
CA VAL A 502 28.96 13.18 2.21
C VAL A 502 28.70 11.98 1.33
N GLY A 503 28.78 10.79 1.90
CA GLY A 503 28.36 9.54 1.28
C GLY A 503 27.73 8.62 2.31
N GLY A 504 26.74 7.83 1.92
CA GLY A 504 26.07 6.94 2.85
C GLY A 504 25.16 5.92 2.20
N VAL A 505 24.58 5.11 3.07
CA VAL A 505 23.68 4.02 2.74
C VAL A 505 22.47 4.03 3.67
N VAL A 506 21.32 3.71 3.10
CA VAL A 506 20.05 3.53 3.82
C VAL A 506 19.52 2.15 3.50
N TRP A 507 19.21 1.39 4.54
CA TRP A 507 18.58 0.08 4.44
C TRP A 507 17.17 0.13 5.02
N ARG A 508 16.17 -0.17 4.20
CA ARG A 508 14.76 -0.18 4.60
C ARG A 508 14.41 -1.51 5.28
N LEU A 509 13.94 -1.43 6.52
CA LEU A 509 13.49 -2.58 7.30
C LEU A 509 11.98 -2.84 7.18
N GLY A 510 11.25 -1.94 6.50
CA GLY A 510 9.82 -2.04 6.26
C GLY A 510 9.28 -0.75 5.63
N GLU A 511 8.00 -0.44 5.87
CA GLU A 511 7.39 0.77 5.33
C GLU A 511 7.79 2.04 6.08
N ARG A 512 8.06 1.93 7.38
CA ARG A 512 8.28 3.07 8.29
C ARG A 512 9.68 3.14 8.89
N LEU A 513 10.44 2.04 8.92
CA LEU A 513 11.74 1.99 9.60
C LEU A 513 12.90 1.80 8.62
N GLU A 514 13.98 2.52 8.87
CA GLU A 514 15.24 2.41 8.11
C GLU A 514 16.46 2.40 9.03
N LEU A 515 17.52 1.73 8.58
CA LEU A 515 18.87 1.90 9.11
C LEU A 515 19.61 2.86 8.20
N THR A 516 20.34 3.79 8.78
CA THR A 516 21.15 4.75 8.04
C THR A 516 22.59 4.70 8.50
N SER A 517 23.52 4.85 7.56
CA SER A 517 24.94 5.09 7.84
C SER A 517 25.50 6.10 6.86
N GLN A 518 26.24 7.08 7.36
CA GLN A 518 26.84 8.15 6.55
C GLN A 518 28.24 8.49 7.03
N ALA A 519 29.11 8.81 6.09
CA ALA A 519 30.45 9.34 6.31
C ALA A 519 30.59 10.70 5.60
N GLN A 520 31.40 11.57 6.19
CA GLN A 520 31.66 12.91 5.66
C GLN A 520 33.16 13.21 5.66
N LEU A 521 33.58 13.98 4.67
CA LEU A 521 34.93 14.54 4.56
C LEU A 521 34.81 16.03 4.27
N MET A 522 35.37 16.86 5.15
CA MET A 522 35.25 18.32 5.13
C MET A 522 36.63 18.96 5.08
N LEU A 523 36.75 20.07 4.36
CA LEU A 523 37.97 20.88 4.28
C LEU A 523 37.76 22.19 5.03
N THR A 524 38.60 22.46 6.04
CA THR A 524 38.53 23.68 6.86
C THR A 524 39.84 24.44 6.88
N TYR A 525 39.82 25.67 7.39
CA TYR A 525 41.02 26.47 7.66
C TYR A 525 41.12 26.72 9.16
N VAL A 526 42.23 26.29 9.77
CA VAL A 526 42.51 26.52 11.20
C VAL A 526 43.75 27.40 11.31
N VAL A 527 43.69 28.41 12.17
CA VAL A 527 44.88 29.19 12.55
C VAL A 527 45.51 28.53 13.77
N VAL A 528 46.76 28.10 13.64
CA VAL A 528 47.56 27.55 14.75
C VAL A 528 48.82 28.39 14.86
N ASP A 529 49.08 28.92 16.06
CA ASP A 529 50.23 29.78 16.35
C ASP A 529 50.38 30.97 15.39
N GLY A 530 49.25 31.56 14.99
CA GLY A 530 49.19 32.71 14.07
C GLY A 530 49.33 32.36 12.58
N GLN A 531 49.51 31.09 12.22
CA GLN A 531 49.62 30.63 10.83
C GLN A 531 48.34 29.89 10.39
N GLY A 532 47.73 30.32 9.28
CA GLY A 532 46.56 29.67 8.69
C GLY A 532 46.96 28.40 7.93
N GLN A 533 46.32 27.27 8.26
CA GLN A 533 46.55 25.99 7.58
C GLN A 533 45.22 25.37 7.15
N ALA A 534 45.18 24.81 5.94
CA ALA A 534 44.08 23.96 5.50
C ALA A 534 44.14 22.62 6.23
N VAL A 535 43.03 22.22 6.85
CA VAL A 535 42.91 21.00 7.65
C VAL A 535 41.67 20.24 7.22
N GLY A 536 41.81 18.94 6.96
CA GLY A 536 40.67 18.06 6.75
C GLY A 536 40.08 17.56 8.08
N PHE A 537 38.76 17.52 8.20
CA PHE A 537 38.08 16.76 9.23
C PHE A 537 37.10 15.76 8.63
N THR A 538 36.89 14.66 9.34
CA THR A 538 36.10 13.52 8.89
C THR A 538 35.17 13.08 10.01
N GLY A 539 34.07 12.43 9.67
CA GLY A 539 33.21 11.81 10.65
C GLY A 539 32.32 10.75 10.04
N GLY A 540 31.77 9.90 10.90
CA GLY A 540 30.85 8.84 10.51
C GLY A 540 29.74 8.70 11.53
N HIS A 541 28.52 8.49 11.05
CA HIS A 541 27.33 8.31 11.87
C HIS A 541 26.55 7.08 11.38
N ALA A 542 25.93 6.36 12.31
CA ALA A 542 24.98 5.31 12.00
C ALA A 542 23.82 5.35 12.99
N GLY A 543 22.66 4.87 12.57
CA GLY A 543 21.48 4.87 13.43
C GLY A 543 20.22 4.38 12.77
N VAL A 544 19.09 4.71 13.40
CA VAL A 544 17.75 4.26 12.99
C VAL A 544 16.90 5.47 12.66
N GLY A 545 16.14 5.37 11.57
CA GLY A 545 15.24 6.40 11.08
C GLY A 545 13.80 5.95 10.96
N TYR A 546 12.91 6.92 11.10
CA TYR A 546 11.49 6.79 10.80
C TYR A 546 11.18 7.52 9.50
N ARG A 547 10.46 6.86 8.59
CA ARG A 547 10.02 7.38 7.29
C ARG A 547 8.54 7.75 7.37
N PHE A 548 8.23 8.99 6.99
CA PHE A 548 6.89 9.58 7.08
C PHE A 548 6.13 9.50 5.77
#